data_AF-A0A554XI06-F1
#
_entry.id   AF-A0A554XI06-F1
#
_cell.length_a   1.000
_cell.length_b   1.000
_cell.length_c   1.000
_cell.angle_alpha   90.00
_cell.angle_beta   90.00
_cell.angle_gamma   90.00
#
_symmetry.space_group_name_H-M   'P 1'
#
loop_
_entity.id
_entity.type
_entity.pdbx_description
1 polymer ?
#
loop_
_entity_poly.entity_id
_entity_poly.type
_entity_poly.pdbx_seq_one_letter_code
_entity_poly.pdbx_strand_id
1 'polypeptide(L)'
;MRILSLRLATGLITGATALALAASPAWAATAADGAGPTCHAAAAQKKLAGAAKTSFLKKCEQDAQTACDARAAEKKLAGAAKTSFTQKCLRDAVGQAPQ
;
A
#
# COMPACT_ATOMS: atom_id res chain seq x y z
N MET A 1 -11.99 29.69 43.95
CA MET A 1 -12.73 28.75 44.82
C MET A 1 -13.15 27.59 43.94
N ARG A 2 -12.57 26.41 43.93
CA ARG A 2 -11.66 25.70 44.82
C ARG A 2 -10.93 24.68 43.93
N ILE A 3 -9.59 24.62 44.05
CA ILE A 3 -8.86 23.37 44.30
C ILE A 3 -8.91 22.36 43.11
N LEU A 4 -7.86 22.23 42.31
CA LEU A 4 -6.67 21.43 42.63
C LEU A 4 -6.98 19.95 42.90
N SER A 5 -7.21 19.20 41.82
CA SER A 5 -7.00 17.74 41.76
C SER A 5 -6.43 17.45 40.37
N LEU A 6 -5.17 17.74 40.08
CA LEU A 6 -4.04 16.87 40.45
C LEU A 6 -4.32 15.41 40.09
N ARG A 7 -4.00 15.03 38.84
CA ARG A 7 -3.16 13.87 38.52
C ARG A 7 -2.46 14.07 37.17
N LEU A 8 -1.39 14.86 37.21
CA LEU A 8 -0.15 14.44 36.56
C LEU A 8 0.30 13.16 37.28
N ALA A 9 0.39 12.04 36.58
CA ALA A 9 1.31 10.96 36.90
C ALA A 9 1.32 9.97 35.72
N THR A 10 2.26 10.20 34.81
CA THR A 10 3.30 9.24 34.45
C THR A 10 2.98 7.76 34.72
N GLY A 11 2.98 6.95 33.66
CA GLY A 11 2.95 5.51 33.83
C GLY A 11 3.09 4.74 32.52
N LEU A 12 4.31 4.68 31.99
CA LEU A 12 4.77 3.55 31.19
C LEU A 12 4.38 2.26 31.92
N ILE A 13 3.44 1.47 31.41
CA ILE A 13 3.35 0.04 31.75
C ILE A 13 2.94 -0.73 30.49
N THR A 14 3.96 -1.15 29.75
CA THR A 14 4.01 -2.45 29.09
C THR A 14 3.28 -3.51 29.91
N GLY A 15 2.13 -3.98 29.41
CA GLY A 15 1.38 -5.10 29.97
C GLY A 15 1.05 -6.10 28.87
N ALA A 16 1.98 -7.02 28.64
CA ALA A 16 1.74 -8.22 27.85
C ALA A 16 0.70 -9.10 28.56
N THR A 17 -0.36 -9.48 27.86
CA THR A 17 -0.77 -10.88 27.58
C THR A 17 -2.21 -10.89 27.07
N ALA A 18 -2.38 -11.01 25.76
CA ALA A 18 -3.51 -11.73 25.17
C ALA A 18 -3.04 -12.29 23.83
N LEU A 19 -3.01 -13.61 23.75
CA LEU A 19 -2.83 -14.42 22.55
C LEU A 19 -3.60 -13.82 21.37
N ALA A 20 -2.88 -13.33 20.37
CA ALA A 20 -3.37 -13.25 19.01
C ALA A 20 -2.33 -13.91 18.13
N LEU A 21 -2.75 -14.93 17.39
CA LEU A 21 -1.94 -15.71 16.49
C LEU A 21 -1.06 -14.80 15.63
N ALA A 22 0.21 -15.20 15.47
CA ALA A 22 1.15 -14.61 14.53
C ALA A 22 0.61 -14.69 13.10
N ALA A 23 -0.25 -13.75 12.72
CA ALA A 23 -0.48 -13.37 11.35
C ALA A 23 0.52 -12.26 11.05
N SER A 24 1.66 -12.63 10.46
CA SER A 24 2.63 -11.70 9.89
C SER A 24 1.91 -10.62 9.08
N PRO A 25 1.91 -9.33 9.48
CA PRO A 25 1.54 -8.27 8.56
C PRO A 25 2.77 -7.97 7.70
N ALA A 26 3.22 -8.95 6.93
CA ALA A 26 4.30 -8.79 5.97
C ALA A 26 3.78 -8.13 4.69
N TRP A 27 3.14 -6.96 4.80
CA TRP A 27 3.02 -6.00 3.71
C TRP A 27 2.59 -4.60 4.18
N ALA A 28 3.15 -4.07 5.26
CA ALA A 28 3.12 -2.61 5.44
C ALA A 28 4.10 -1.97 4.43
N ALA A 29 3.79 -2.06 3.13
CA ALA A 29 4.38 -1.21 2.13
C ALA A 29 3.74 0.16 2.30
N THR A 30 4.38 0.98 3.13
CA THR A 30 4.20 2.44 3.11
C THR A 30 4.62 2.94 1.74
N ALA A 31 3.68 2.98 0.80
CA ALA A 31 3.85 3.67 -0.47
C ALA A 31 3.65 5.17 -0.24
N ALA A 32 4.61 5.78 0.46
CA ALA A 32 4.83 7.21 0.42
C ALA A 32 5.53 7.54 -0.90
N ASP A 33 4.90 8.41 -1.68
CA ASP A 33 5.50 9.18 -2.78
C ASP A 33 6.10 8.39 -3.96
N GLY A 34 5.32 8.27 -5.05
CA GLY A 34 5.76 8.37 -6.46
C GLY A 34 6.84 7.47 -7.06
N ALA A 35 7.61 6.71 -6.28
CA ALA A 35 8.80 5.97 -6.72
C ALA A 35 8.90 4.58 -6.08
N GLY A 36 7.76 3.94 -5.83
CA GLY A 36 7.73 2.52 -5.46
C GLY A 36 8.18 1.63 -6.63
N PRO A 37 8.73 0.43 -6.35
CA PRO A 37 9.05 -0.53 -7.41
C PRO A 37 7.78 -0.90 -8.17
N THR A 38 7.86 -0.95 -9.50
CA THR A 38 6.77 -1.42 -10.37
C THR A 38 6.34 -2.84 -10.00
N CYS A 39 5.14 -3.29 -10.38
CA CYS A 39 4.67 -4.66 -10.08
C CYS A 39 5.69 -5.73 -10.47
N HIS A 40 6.34 -5.57 -11.62
CA HIS A 40 7.42 -6.46 -12.06
C HIS A 40 8.69 -6.34 -11.20
N ALA A 41 9.13 -5.13 -10.86
CA ALA A 41 10.29 -4.92 -10.00
C ALA A 41 10.05 -5.44 -8.57
N ALA A 42 8.86 -5.23 -8.01
CA ALA A 42 8.47 -5.74 -6.71
C ALA A 42 8.43 -7.28 -6.69
N ALA A 43 7.92 -7.91 -7.76
CA ALA A 43 7.95 -9.35 -7.90
C ALA A 43 9.38 -9.90 -7.99
N ALA A 44 10.26 -9.22 -8.73
CA ALA A 44 11.67 -9.58 -8.89
C ALA A 44 12.46 -9.43 -7.57
N GLN A 45 12.25 -8.34 -6.83
CA GLN A 45 12.88 -8.13 -5.53
C GLN A 45 12.47 -9.20 -4.51
N LYS A 46 11.20 -9.65 -4.57
CA LYS A 46 10.70 -10.76 -3.74
C LYS A 46 11.12 -12.14 -4.27
N LYS A 47 11.87 -12.21 -5.37
CA LYS A 47 12.30 -13.44 -6.04
C LYS A 47 11.12 -14.39 -6.34
N LEU A 48 9.95 -13.83 -6.63
CA LEU A 48 8.76 -14.61 -6.94
C LEU A 48 8.92 -15.23 -8.33
N ALA A 49 8.67 -16.53 -8.43
CA ALA A 49 8.69 -17.29 -9.68
C ALA A 49 7.42 -18.17 -9.80
N GLY A 50 7.16 -18.66 -11.01
CA GLY A 50 6.03 -19.56 -11.29
C GLY A 50 4.68 -18.99 -10.85
N ALA A 51 3.85 -19.83 -10.24
CA ALA A 51 2.50 -19.47 -9.80
C ALA A 51 2.48 -18.29 -8.80
N ALA A 52 3.48 -18.18 -7.92
CA ALA A 52 3.55 -17.11 -6.93
C ALA A 52 3.75 -15.74 -7.60
N LYS A 53 4.59 -15.67 -8.65
CA LYS A 53 4.77 -14.46 -9.46
C LYS A 53 3.48 -14.06 -10.14
N THR A 54 2.78 -15.01 -10.77
CA THR A 54 1.54 -14.75 -11.49
C THR A 54 0.43 -14.24 -10.56
N SER A 55 0.26 -14.85 -9.39
CA SER A 55 -0.72 -14.40 -8.40
C SER A 55 -0.38 -13.01 -7.85
N PHE A 56 0.91 -12.74 -7.62
CA PHE A 56 1.37 -11.43 -7.18
C PHE A 56 1.14 -10.35 -8.25
N LEU A 57 1.49 -10.61 -9.51
CA LEU A 57 1.27 -9.66 -10.60
C LEU A 57 -0.22 -9.37 -10.77
N LYS A 58 -1.08 -10.40 -10.79
CA LYS A 58 -2.54 -10.21 -10.84
C LYS A 58 -3.05 -9.32 -9.72
N LYS A 59 -2.57 -9.55 -8.49
CA LYS A 59 -2.97 -8.73 -7.34
C LYS A 59 -2.44 -7.30 -7.46
N CYS A 60 -1.21 -7.14 -7.90
CA CYS A 60 -0.58 -5.84 -8.09
C CYS A 60 -1.25 -5.02 -9.20
N GLU A 61 -1.65 -5.64 -10.31
CA GLU A 61 -2.42 -4.99 -11.38
C GLU A 61 -3.78 -4.49 -10.87
N GLN A 62 -4.48 -5.27 -10.05
CA GLN A 62 -5.74 -4.84 -9.43
C GLN A 62 -5.56 -3.71 -8.41
N ASP A 63 -4.50 -3.77 -7.62
CA ASP A 63 -4.18 -2.73 -6.64
C ASP A 63 -3.79 -1.43 -7.35
N ALA A 64 -2.94 -1.53 -8.38
CA ALA A 64 -2.56 -0.43 -9.25
C ALA A 64 -3.79 0.19 -9.93
N GLN A 65 -4.73 -0.62 -10.43
CA GLN A 65 -5.98 -0.13 -11.02
C GLN A 65 -6.73 0.74 -10.01
N THR A 66 -6.93 0.22 -8.80
CA THR A 66 -7.66 0.90 -7.73
C THR A 66 -6.97 2.20 -7.32
N ALA A 67 -5.65 2.17 -7.15
CA ALA A 67 -4.86 3.35 -6.84
C ALA A 67 -4.92 4.39 -7.97
N CYS A 68 -4.78 3.97 -9.22
CA CYS A 68 -4.85 4.85 -10.39
C CYS A 68 -6.23 5.48 -10.56
N ASP A 69 -7.31 4.72 -10.33
CA ASP A 69 -8.68 5.24 -10.31
C ASP A 69 -8.89 6.27 -9.20
N ALA A 70 -8.38 6.00 -8.00
CA ALA A 70 -8.43 6.96 -6.89
C ALA A 70 -7.65 8.24 -7.23
N ARG A 71 -6.44 8.12 -7.78
CA ARG A 71 -5.66 9.29 -8.24
C ARG A 71 -6.38 10.08 -9.33
N ALA A 72 -7.07 9.40 -10.24
CA ALA A 72 -7.86 10.05 -11.28
C ALA A 72 -9.06 10.80 -10.68
N ALA A 73 -9.74 10.19 -9.70
CA ALA A 73 -10.87 10.78 -8.98
C ALA A 73 -10.44 12.00 -8.16
N GLU A 74 -9.30 11.94 -7.46
CA GLU A 74 -8.72 13.08 -6.73
C GLU A 74 -8.38 14.25 -7.66
N LYS A 75 -7.92 13.94 -8.88
CA LYS A 75 -7.70 14.93 -9.95
C LYS A 75 -9.00 15.36 -10.66
N LYS A 76 -10.15 14.85 -10.24
CA LYS A 76 -11.48 15.11 -10.81
C LYS A 76 -11.53 14.82 -12.32
N LEU A 77 -10.74 13.85 -12.79
CA LEU A 77 -10.74 13.43 -14.18
C LEU A 77 -11.98 12.57 -14.45
N ALA A 78 -12.70 12.88 -15.51
CA ALA A 78 -13.88 12.15 -15.97
C ALA A 78 -13.78 11.80 -17.46
N GLY A 79 -14.61 10.86 -17.91
CA GLY A 79 -14.68 10.46 -19.32
C GLY A 79 -13.33 10.00 -19.88
N ALA A 80 -13.02 10.41 -21.11
CA ALA A 80 -11.81 10.01 -21.82
C ALA A 80 -10.50 10.42 -21.09
N ALA A 81 -10.51 11.54 -20.36
CA ALA A 81 -9.36 12.00 -19.60
C ALA A 81 -9.05 11.05 -18.43
N LYS A 82 -10.08 10.58 -17.72
CA LYS A 82 -9.94 9.55 -16.68
C LYS A 82 -9.34 8.28 -17.28
N THR A 83 -9.93 7.77 -18.36
CA THR A 83 -9.47 6.53 -19.00
C THR A 83 -8.01 6.61 -19.45
N SER A 84 -7.60 7.71 -20.07
CA SER A 84 -6.22 7.90 -20.52
C SER A 84 -5.24 7.99 -19.36
N PHE A 85 -5.62 8.70 -18.29
CA PHE A 85 -4.81 8.81 -17.08
C PHE A 85 -4.66 7.45 -16.38
N THR A 86 -5.77 6.76 -16.14
CA THR A 86 -5.76 5.46 -15.46
C THR A 86 -4.97 4.44 -16.27
N GLN A 87 -5.12 4.40 -17.60
CA GLN A 87 -4.31 3.53 -18.45
C GLN A 87 -2.81 3.84 -18.36
N LYS A 88 -2.42 5.13 -18.40
CA LYS A 88 -1.02 5.50 -18.27
C LYS A 88 -0.46 5.15 -16.90
N CYS A 89 -1.18 5.51 -15.85
CA CYS A 89 -0.84 5.19 -14.47
C CYS A 89 -0.67 3.67 -14.25
N LEU A 90 -1.56 2.85 -14.83
CA LEU A 90 -1.43 1.40 -14.78
C LEU A 90 -0.17 0.88 -15.47
N ARG A 91 0.16 1.41 -16.65
CA ARG A 91 1.38 1.02 -17.36
C ARG A 91 2.62 1.38 -16.56
N ASP A 92 2.62 2.55 -15.94
CA ASP A 92 3.73 3.02 -15.10
C ASP A 92 3.83 2.18 -13.81
N ALA A 93 2.70 1.86 -13.17
CA ALA A 93 2.65 1.07 -11.94
C ALA A 93 3.02 -0.40 -12.15
N VAL A 94 2.60 -1.01 -13.26
CA VAL A 94 2.97 -2.39 -13.59
C VAL A 94 4.43 -2.47 -14.03
N GLY A 95 4.88 -1.47 -14.80
CA GLY A 95 6.20 -1.41 -15.41
C GLY A 95 6.41 -2.49 -16.47
N GLN A 96 7.37 -2.32 -17.38
CA GLN A 96 7.83 -3.47 -18.16
C GLN A 96 8.61 -4.43 -17.25
N ALA A 97 8.45 -5.73 -17.49
CA ALA A 97 9.34 -6.72 -16.91
C ALA A 97 10.80 -6.33 -17.24
N PRO A 98 11.72 -6.27 -16.26
CA PRO A 98 13.13 -6.22 -16.61
C PRO A 98 13.42 -7.46 -17.45
N GLN A 99 13.90 -7.22 -18.68
CA GLN A 99 14.41 -8.24 -19.60
C GLN A 99 15.65 -8.88 -18.98
#